data_AF-A0A3B9M9N3-F1
#
_entry.id   AF-A0A3B9M9N3-F1
#
_cell.length_a   1.000
_cell.length_b   1.000
_cell.length_c   1.000
_cell.angle_alpha   90.00
_cell.angle_beta   90.00
_cell.angle_gamma   90.00
#
_symmetry.space_group_name_H-M   'P 1'
#
loop_
_entity.id
_entity.type
_entity.pdbx_description
1 polymer ?
#
loop_
_entity_poly.entity_id
_entity_poly.type
_entity_poly.pdbx_seq_one_letter_code
_entity_poly.pdbx_strand_id
1 'polypeptide(L)'
;MHRLRGPQIQRPVSLPAVGRLVNQPPYAALVQEFGRAQVVEAIRDQVAAERKDEVVDDDERSRRVSARLRASATPRLRRVINASGVILHTNLGRAPLSRSATEALAVAGGYSNLELDLETGRRGERADLLAGLLKRLFDCEAALVVNNNAAAVLLALTALCKGREVVVSRGQLVEIGGSFRMPDVMRLSGARMVEVGTTNRTRAADYEDAVTPKTAALLRVHTSNYRVSGFTESVSLSDMEAVARRHDVLLIDDLGSGAAEPIADEPTVAESLRLSDVVTFSGDKLLGGPQAGLILARRAPGVEAVRKLSRHPLARAVRIDKLTLAALEATLRQRLAGRLDDIPVERMLRMPVEEIRRRAGLWSVKLEERGVNSSLVPGESAAGGGSLPGHALPTMLIALAGPASRLATALRRGDPPVIARIEKDACCLDPRTVLRGEDEQLIDAVEAAVKTLGAPANSRRSL
;
A
#
# COMPACT_ATOMS: atom_id res chain seq x y z
N MET A 1 -0.20 45.34 -67.31
CA MET A 1 0.17 43.90 -67.35
C MET A 1 0.27 43.38 -65.91
N HIS A 2 -0.83 42.89 -65.36
CA HIS A 2 -0.84 42.21 -64.05
C HIS A 2 -0.39 40.76 -64.24
N ARG A 3 0.75 40.38 -63.66
CA ARG A 3 1.16 38.96 -63.55
C ARG A 3 0.36 38.31 -62.43
N LEU A 4 -0.57 37.44 -62.80
CA LEU A 4 -1.24 36.50 -61.91
C LEU A 4 -0.20 35.52 -61.33
N ARG A 5 0.01 35.54 -60.01
CA ARG A 5 0.68 34.45 -59.30
C ARG A 5 -0.26 33.25 -59.30
N GLY A 6 0.15 32.17 -59.97
CA GLY A 6 -0.57 30.89 -59.91
C GLY A 6 -0.53 30.28 -58.49
N PRO A 7 -1.50 29.41 -58.14
CA PRO A 7 -1.54 28.77 -56.84
C PRO A 7 -0.36 27.80 -56.69
N GLN A 8 0.40 27.93 -55.59
CA GLN A 8 1.37 26.92 -55.18
C GLN A 8 0.63 25.61 -54.87
N ILE A 9 0.76 24.64 -55.76
CA ILE A 9 0.31 23.27 -55.52
C ILE A 9 1.23 22.68 -54.44
N GLN A 10 0.72 22.49 -53.22
CA GLN A 10 1.38 21.69 -52.19
C GLN A 10 1.53 20.26 -52.74
N ARG A 11 2.76 19.85 -53.07
CA ARG A 11 3.05 18.46 -53.42
C ARG A 11 2.71 17.57 -52.22
N PRO A 12 1.97 16.47 -52.38
CA PRO A 12 1.76 15.53 -51.29
C PRO A 12 3.13 14.99 -50.86
N VAL A 13 3.49 15.21 -49.60
CA VAL A 13 4.73 14.68 -49.04
C VAL A 13 4.59 13.15 -49.02
N SER A 14 5.44 12.47 -49.79
CA SER A 14 5.40 11.01 -49.94
C SER A 14 5.91 10.33 -48.67
N LEU A 15 5.01 10.00 -47.75
CA LEU A 15 5.35 9.25 -46.56
C LEU A 15 5.70 7.79 -46.90
N PRO A 16 6.73 7.21 -46.25
CA PRO A 16 7.18 5.85 -46.53
C PRO A 16 6.12 4.80 -46.17
N ALA A 17 6.08 3.72 -46.95
CA ALA A 17 5.18 2.61 -46.69
C ALA A 17 5.62 1.84 -45.43
N VAL A 18 4.68 1.58 -44.52
CA VAL A 18 4.90 0.85 -43.26
C VAL A 18 5.63 -0.50 -43.49
N GLY A 19 5.25 -1.22 -44.55
CA GLY A 19 5.88 -2.50 -44.90
C GLY A 19 7.34 -2.40 -45.37
N ARG A 20 7.78 -1.22 -45.85
CA ARG A 20 9.19 -0.96 -46.16
C ARG A 20 9.96 -0.60 -44.90
N LEU A 21 9.39 0.27 -44.06
CA LEU A 21 10.01 0.73 -42.81
C LEU A 21 10.33 -0.44 -41.87
N VAL A 22 9.39 -1.36 -41.65
CA VAL A 22 9.57 -2.46 -40.69
C VAL A 22 10.76 -3.39 -41.01
N ASN A 23 11.26 -3.39 -42.26
CA ASN A 23 12.39 -4.20 -42.68
C ASN A 23 13.72 -3.41 -42.70
N GLN A 24 13.73 -2.13 -42.34
CA GLN A 24 14.95 -1.33 -42.27
C GLN A 24 15.71 -1.61 -40.96
N PRO A 25 17.05 -1.41 -40.93
CA PRO A 25 17.88 -1.74 -39.77
C PRO A 25 17.42 -1.14 -38.42
N PRO A 26 16.99 0.15 -38.33
CA PRO A 26 16.53 0.72 -37.06
C PRO A 26 15.31 0.00 -36.45
N TYR A 27 14.44 -0.56 -37.29
CA TYR A 27 13.24 -1.25 -36.85
C TYR A 27 13.46 -2.75 -36.64
N ALA A 28 14.45 -3.36 -37.30
CA ALA A 28 14.78 -4.78 -37.12
C ALA A 28 15.16 -5.11 -35.67
N ALA A 29 15.93 -4.23 -35.01
CA ALA A 29 16.25 -4.36 -33.58
C ALA A 29 14.99 -4.26 -32.71
N LEU A 30 14.10 -3.30 -33.00
CA LEU A 30 12.82 -3.15 -32.30
C LEU A 30 11.89 -4.35 -32.50
N VAL A 31 11.96 -5.01 -33.66
CA VAL A 31 11.16 -6.23 -33.93
C VAL A 31 11.63 -7.40 -33.08
N GLN A 32 12.94 -7.53 -32.82
CA GLN A 32 13.47 -8.55 -31.91
C GLN A 32 13.04 -8.29 -30.46
N GLU A 33 12.97 -7.03 -30.05
CA GLU A 33 12.62 -6.64 -28.67
C GLU A 33 11.10 -6.65 -28.39
N PHE A 34 10.30 -6.07 -29.30
CA PHE A 34 8.85 -5.83 -29.08
C PHE A 34 7.94 -6.72 -29.94
N GLY A 35 8.50 -7.49 -30.86
CA GLY A 35 7.75 -8.29 -31.81
C GLY A 35 7.18 -7.47 -32.97
N ARG A 36 7.07 -8.11 -34.14
CA ARG A 36 6.73 -7.44 -35.41
C ARG A 36 5.40 -6.68 -35.38
N ALA A 37 4.38 -7.25 -34.74
CA ALA A 37 3.04 -6.66 -34.70
C ALA A 37 3.04 -5.27 -34.03
N GLN A 38 3.67 -5.16 -32.85
CA GLN A 38 3.75 -3.90 -32.10
C GLN A 38 4.57 -2.84 -32.83
N VAL A 39 5.68 -3.24 -33.47
CA VAL A 39 6.50 -2.33 -34.27
C VAL A 39 5.71 -1.79 -35.47
N VAL A 40 4.97 -2.65 -36.18
CA VAL A 40 4.12 -2.23 -37.31
C VAL A 40 3.05 -1.23 -36.87
N GLU A 41 2.42 -1.47 -35.73
CA GLU A 41 1.42 -0.57 -35.15
C GLU A 41 2.04 0.77 -34.76
N ALA A 42 3.18 0.77 -34.06
CA ALA A 42 3.87 1.99 -33.66
C ALA A 42 4.35 2.81 -34.87
N ILE A 43 4.80 2.15 -35.95
CA ILE A 43 5.11 2.80 -37.23
C ILE A 43 3.85 3.40 -37.86
N ARG A 44 2.72 2.68 -37.87
CA ARG A 44 1.44 3.20 -38.41
C ARG A 44 1.00 4.44 -37.66
N ASP A 45 1.05 4.42 -36.35
CA ASP A 45 0.70 5.57 -35.51
C ASP A 45 1.63 6.76 -35.78
N GLN A 46 2.92 6.50 -36.00
CA GLN A 46 3.88 7.55 -36.26
C GLN A 46 3.68 8.17 -37.64
N VAL A 47 3.48 7.34 -38.67
CA VAL A 47 3.13 7.80 -40.01
C VAL A 47 1.79 8.54 -40.01
N ALA A 48 0.81 8.11 -39.20
CA ALA A 48 -0.47 8.80 -39.05
C ALA A 48 -0.33 10.17 -38.34
N ALA A 49 0.57 10.29 -37.36
CA ALA A 49 0.89 11.56 -36.71
C ALA A 49 1.57 12.53 -37.69
N GLU A 50 2.55 12.06 -38.47
CA GLU A 50 3.23 12.85 -39.50
C GLU A 50 2.30 13.33 -40.62
N ARG A 51 1.21 12.58 -40.89
CA ARG A 51 0.16 13.04 -41.84
C ARG A 51 -0.64 14.23 -41.32
N LYS A 52 -0.76 14.38 -40.00
CA LYS A 52 -1.58 15.42 -39.36
C LYS A 52 -0.78 16.66 -39.01
N ASP A 53 0.47 16.47 -38.58
CA ASP A 53 1.37 17.54 -38.18
C ASP A 53 2.46 17.77 -39.24
N GLU A 54 3.70 17.40 -38.91
CA GLU A 54 4.89 17.62 -39.72
C GLU A 54 5.56 16.29 -40.09
N VAL A 55 6.01 16.18 -41.33
CA VAL A 55 6.80 15.04 -41.79
C VAL A 55 8.22 15.19 -41.28
N VAL A 56 8.68 14.23 -40.49
CA VAL A 56 10.04 14.18 -39.95
C VAL A 56 10.95 13.31 -40.82
N ASP A 57 12.26 13.44 -40.66
CA ASP A 57 13.24 12.56 -41.30
C ASP A 57 13.20 11.12 -40.74
N ASP A 58 13.89 10.20 -41.42
CA ASP A 58 13.88 8.77 -41.07
C ASP A 58 14.48 8.49 -39.69
N ASP A 59 15.52 9.24 -39.29
CA ASP A 59 16.17 9.07 -38.00
C ASP A 59 15.24 9.49 -36.87
N GLU A 60 14.62 10.67 -36.97
CA GLU A 60 13.67 11.17 -36.00
C GLU A 60 12.40 10.30 -35.96
N ARG A 61 11.91 9.82 -37.11
CA ARG A 61 10.81 8.85 -37.15
C ARG A 61 11.17 7.59 -36.37
N SER A 62 12.36 7.02 -36.59
CA SER A 62 12.80 5.81 -35.89
C SER A 62 12.93 6.03 -34.38
N ARG A 63 13.44 7.20 -33.95
CA ARG A 63 13.50 7.59 -32.53
C ARG A 63 12.11 7.71 -31.91
N ARG A 64 11.17 8.39 -32.58
CA ARG A 64 9.78 8.55 -32.10
C ARG A 64 9.06 7.21 -31.99
N VAL A 65 9.24 6.32 -32.97
CA VAL A 65 8.70 4.94 -32.90
C VAL A 65 9.31 4.16 -31.74
N SER A 66 10.64 4.18 -31.59
CA SER A 66 11.32 3.52 -30.47
C SER A 66 10.85 4.05 -29.12
N ALA A 67 10.74 5.38 -28.97
CA ALA A 67 10.25 6.02 -27.76
C ALA A 67 8.80 5.62 -27.44
N ARG A 68 7.92 5.55 -28.45
CA ARG A 68 6.54 5.09 -28.27
C ARG A 68 6.49 3.63 -27.81
N LEU A 69 7.26 2.75 -28.46
CA LEU A 69 7.33 1.33 -28.08
C LEU A 69 7.83 1.16 -26.66
N ARG A 70 8.94 1.79 -26.30
CA ARG A 70 9.49 1.75 -24.94
C ARG A 70 8.53 2.31 -23.91
N ALA A 71 7.83 3.40 -24.22
CA ALA A 71 6.80 3.97 -23.34
C ALA A 71 5.62 3.00 -23.14
N SER A 72 5.19 2.30 -24.20
CA SER A 72 4.11 1.31 -24.13
C SER A 72 4.50 0.02 -23.42
N ALA A 73 5.77 -0.38 -23.52
CA ALA A 73 6.33 -1.55 -22.87
C ALA A 73 6.73 -1.30 -21.40
N THR A 74 6.83 -0.04 -20.99
CA THR A 74 7.15 0.31 -19.60
C THR A 74 6.04 -0.20 -18.67
N PRO A 75 6.36 -1.03 -17.66
CA PRO A 75 5.36 -1.50 -16.70
C PRO A 75 4.63 -0.34 -16.02
N ARG A 76 3.30 -0.42 -15.95
CA ARG A 76 2.49 0.58 -15.24
C ARG A 76 2.72 0.54 -13.73
N LEU A 77 2.93 -0.66 -13.18
CA LEU A 77 3.41 -0.84 -11.81
C LEU A 77 4.94 -0.80 -11.84
N ARG A 78 5.52 0.22 -11.21
CA ARG A 78 6.97 0.42 -11.16
C ARG A 78 7.39 0.82 -9.75
N ARG A 79 8.67 0.58 -9.44
CA ARG A 79 9.27 1.07 -8.20
C ARG A 79 9.23 2.59 -8.17
N VAL A 80 9.00 3.13 -6.98
CA VAL A 80 8.95 4.56 -6.68
C VAL A 80 9.72 4.80 -5.38
N ILE A 81 10.51 5.87 -5.31
CA ILE A 81 11.16 6.30 -4.07
C ILE A 81 10.19 7.15 -3.27
N ASN A 82 9.88 6.73 -2.04
CA ASN A 82 8.99 7.46 -1.13
C ASN A 82 9.79 8.43 -0.25
N ALA A 83 9.74 9.73 -0.56
CA ALA A 83 10.30 10.81 0.25
C ALA A 83 9.20 11.71 0.84
N SER A 84 7.98 11.18 1.01
CA SER A 84 6.84 11.94 1.53
C SER A 84 6.80 12.03 3.06
N GLY A 85 7.46 11.10 3.75
CA GLY A 85 7.34 10.99 5.21
C GLY A 85 6.09 10.22 5.66
N VAL A 86 5.31 9.65 4.75
CA VAL A 86 4.20 8.75 5.09
C VAL A 86 4.69 7.30 5.03
N ILE A 87 4.80 6.64 6.19
CA ILE A 87 5.34 5.28 6.31
C ILE A 87 4.40 4.26 5.66
N LEU A 88 3.16 4.13 6.17
CA LEU A 88 2.13 3.29 5.57
C LEU A 88 1.34 4.09 4.52
N HIS A 89 1.98 4.32 3.38
CA HIS A 89 1.39 5.08 2.28
C HIS A 89 0.48 4.18 1.43
N THR A 90 -0.84 4.36 1.54
CA THR A 90 -1.84 3.54 0.83
C THR A 90 -1.65 3.51 -0.69
N ASN A 91 -1.41 4.67 -1.30
CA ASN A 91 -1.20 4.76 -2.76
C ASN A 91 0.14 4.15 -3.25
N LEU A 92 1.12 3.98 -2.36
CA LEU A 92 2.45 3.43 -2.70
C LEU A 92 2.61 1.96 -2.25
N GLY A 93 1.52 1.30 -1.85
CA GLY A 93 1.54 -0.12 -1.50
C GLY A 93 1.77 -0.44 -0.03
N ARG A 94 1.55 0.51 0.89
CA ARG A 94 1.66 0.32 2.35
C ARG A 94 3.06 -0.14 2.79
N ALA A 95 3.17 -1.26 3.51
CA ALA A 95 4.42 -1.75 4.09
C ALA A 95 5.36 -2.31 3.00
N PRO A 96 6.57 -1.74 2.81
CA PRO A 96 7.58 -2.37 1.99
C PRO A 96 8.11 -3.63 2.70
N LEU A 97 8.39 -4.67 1.92
CA LEU A 97 8.89 -5.94 2.43
C LEU A 97 10.37 -5.86 2.82
N SER A 98 10.75 -6.61 3.86
CA SER A 98 12.15 -6.81 4.21
C SER A 98 12.87 -7.64 3.15
N ARG A 99 14.21 -7.58 3.14
CA ARG A 99 15.03 -8.42 2.24
C ARG A 99 14.70 -9.91 2.38
N SER A 100 14.57 -10.40 3.62
CA SER A 100 14.23 -11.80 3.89
C SER A 100 12.84 -12.16 3.35
N ALA A 101 11.86 -11.27 3.46
CA ALA A 101 10.55 -11.49 2.86
C ALA A 101 10.60 -11.51 1.32
N THR A 102 11.39 -10.63 0.69
CA THR A 102 11.56 -10.66 -0.78
C THR A 102 12.30 -11.90 -1.27
N GLU A 103 13.28 -12.40 -0.52
CA GLU A 103 13.98 -13.65 -0.84
C GLU A 103 13.04 -14.85 -0.73
N ALA A 104 12.13 -14.86 0.26
CA ALA A 104 11.09 -15.89 0.39
C ALA A 104 10.12 -15.91 -0.80
N LEU A 105 9.83 -14.75 -1.41
CA LEU A 105 9.02 -14.68 -2.63
C LEU A 105 9.70 -15.40 -3.81
N ALA A 106 11.03 -15.24 -3.95
CA ALA A 106 11.78 -15.89 -5.02
C ALA A 106 11.73 -17.42 -4.88
N VAL A 107 11.87 -17.94 -3.66
CA VAL A 107 11.71 -19.38 -3.37
C VAL A 107 10.29 -19.85 -3.73
N ALA A 108 9.28 -19.06 -3.38
CA ALA A 108 7.89 -19.35 -3.71
C ALA A 108 7.60 -19.31 -5.23
N GLY A 109 8.52 -18.84 -6.08
CA GLY A 109 8.41 -18.89 -7.53
C GLY A 109 8.40 -20.31 -8.11
N GLY A 110 9.02 -21.27 -7.44
CA GLY A 110 9.07 -22.69 -7.85
C GLY A 110 7.97 -23.56 -7.24
N TYR A 111 8.08 -24.88 -7.43
CA TYR A 111 7.32 -25.85 -6.63
C TYR A 111 7.76 -25.78 -5.16
N SER A 112 6.82 -26.01 -4.25
CA SER A 112 7.08 -25.99 -2.80
C SER A 112 6.14 -26.93 -2.05
N ASN A 113 6.44 -27.18 -0.78
CA ASN A 113 5.67 -28.00 0.15
C ASN A 113 4.42 -27.29 0.71
N LEU A 114 3.81 -26.40 -0.08
CA LEU A 114 2.75 -25.49 0.36
C LEU A 114 1.51 -26.17 0.98
N GLU A 115 1.16 -27.35 0.47
CA GLU A 115 0.07 -28.20 0.96
C GLU A 115 0.56 -29.66 1.04
N LEU A 116 1.87 -29.87 1.25
CA LEU A 116 2.48 -31.19 1.36
C LEU A 116 3.29 -31.26 2.66
N ASP A 117 2.92 -32.18 3.51
CA ASP A 117 3.72 -32.53 4.67
C ASP A 117 4.90 -33.41 4.21
N LEU A 118 6.12 -32.95 4.47
CA LEU A 118 7.34 -33.62 3.98
C LEU A 118 7.71 -34.87 4.78
N GLU A 119 7.23 -35.01 6.02
CA GLU A 119 7.51 -36.18 6.86
C GLU A 119 6.62 -37.36 6.46
N THR A 120 5.34 -37.08 6.17
CA THR A 120 4.33 -38.09 5.86
C THR A 120 4.08 -38.27 4.36
N GLY A 121 4.47 -37.29 3.53
CA GLY A 121 4.18 -37.25 2.10
C GLY A 121 2.69 -37.01 1.77
N ARG A 122 1.86 -36.65 2.76
CA ARG A 122 0.42 -36.45 2.60
C ARG A 122 0.07 -34.98 2.43
N ARG A 123 -1.15 -34.73 1.95
CA ARG A 123 -1.68 -33.37 1.86
C ARG A 123 -1.77 -32.74 3.25
N GLY A 124 -1.12 -31.59 3.42
CA GLY A 124 -1.19 -30.75 4.60
C GLY A 124 -2.06 -29.51 4.39
N GLU A 125 -2.41 -28.85 5.50
CA GLU A 125 -3.13 -27.58 5.48
C GLU A 125 -2.16 -26.41 5.43
N ARG A 126 -2.31 -25.57 4.40
CA ARG A 126 -1.46 -24.38 4.22
C ARG A 126 -1.49 -23.44 5.43
N ALA A 127 -2.64 -23.32 6.10
CA ALA A 127 -2.79 -22.44 7.25
C ALA A 127 -1.87 -22.83 8.42
N ASP A 128 -1.52 -24.12 8.53
CA ASP A 128 -0.69 -24.64 9.63
C ASP A 128 0.76 -24.15 9.55
N LEU A 129 1.24 -23.82 8.34
CA LEU A 129 2.59 -23.26 8.12
C LEU A 129 2.82 -21.95 8.89
N LEU A 130 1.77 -21.15 9.09
CA LEU A 130 1.83 -19.88 9.80
C LEU A 130 1.28 -19.97 11.23
N ALA A 131 0.36 -20.90 11.49
CA ALA A 131 -0.34 -20.98 12.77
C ALA A 131 0.63 -21.07 13.96
N GLY A 132 1.65 -21.94 13.88
CA GLY A 132 2.64 -22.09 14.96
C GLY A 132 3.51 -20.85 15.20
N LEU A 133 3.76 -20.03 14.17
CA LEU A 133 4.49 -18.76 14.33
C LEU A 133 3.60 -17.71 14.99
N LEU A 134 2.34 -17.60 14.56
CA LEU A 134 1.38 -16.65 15.10
C LEU A 134 1.05 -16.92 16.57
N LYS A 135 0.82 -18.18 16.93
CA LYS A 135 0.58 -18.58 18.32
C LYS A 135 1.73 -18.18 19.24
N ARG A 136 2.98 -18.41 18.80
CA ARG A 136 4.17 -18.02 19.55
C ARG A 136 4.34 -16.51 19.65
N LEU A 137 4.08 -15.78 18.57
CA LEU A 137 4.28 -14.34 18.53
C LEU A 137 3.26 -13.59 19.40
N PHE A 138 2.00 -14.04 19.40
CA PHE A 138 0.89 -13.33 20.03
C PHE A 138 0.31 -14.01 21.28
N ASP A 139 0.90 -15.12 21.74
CA ASP A 139 0.39 -15.91 22.88
C ASP A 139 -1.11 -16.25 22.71
N CYS A 140 -1.43 -16.84 21.56
CA CYS A 140 -2.80 -17.22 21.18
C CYS A 140 -2.94 -18.72 20.93
N GLU A 141 -4.17 -19.21 20.96
CA GLU A 141 -4.50 -20.65 20.91
C GLU A 141 -4.96 -21.09 19.51
N ALA A 142 -5.54 -20.17 18.74
CA ALA A 142 -5.97 -20.40 17.36
C ALA A 142 -5.59 -19.22 16.46
N ALA A 143 -5.21 -19.55 15.22
CA ALA A 143 -4.83 -18.58 14.21
C ALA A 143 -5.31 -19.04 12.84
N LEU A 144 -5.82 -18.10 12.04
CA LEU A 144 -6.19 -18.30 10.64
C LEU A 144 -5.71 -17.09 9.84
N VAL A 145 -5.20 -17.34 8.63
CA VAL A 145 -4.75 -16.29 7.72
C VAL A 145 -5.52 -16.36 6.41
N VAL A 146 -6.07 -15.23 6.00
CA VAL A 146 -6.83 -15.02 4.77
C VAL A 146 -6.22 -13.88 3.94
N ASN A 147 -6.78 -13.59 2.77
CA ASN A 147 -6.27 -12.66 1.77
C ASN A 147 -5.97 -11.25 2.33
N ASN A 148 -6.91 -10.66 3.06
CA ASN A 148 -6.75 -9.34 3.69
C ASN A 148 -7.72 -9.19 4.88
N ASN A 149 -7.58 -8.12 5.66
CA ASN A 149 -8.44 -7.92 6.83
C ASN A 149 -9.92 -7.72 6.48
N ALA A 150 -10.23 -7.12 5.32
CA ALA A 150 -11.61 -7.01 4.85
C ALA A 150 -12.27 -8.39 4.68
N ALA A 151 -11.52 -9.35 4.12
CA ALA A 151 -11.94 -10.74 4.02
C ALA A 151 -12.02 -11.44 5.38
N ALA A 152 -11.15 -11.08 6.34
CA ALA A 152 -11.18 -11.62 7.70
C ALA A 152 -12.48 -11.25 8.40
N VAL A 153 -12.86 -9.96 8.38
CA VAL A 153 -14.11 -9.45 8.94
C VAL A 153 -15.32 -10.07 8.24
N LEU A 154 -15.32 -10.08 6.90
CA LEU A 154 -16.41 -10.69 6.13
C LEU A 154 -16.60 -12.16 6.48
N LEU A 155 -15.50 -12.94 6.57
CA LEU A 155 -15.54 -14.35 6.95
C LEU A 155 -16.07 -14.54 8.37
N ALA A 156 -15.57 -13.74 9.33
CA ALA A 156 -16.00 -13.79 10.71
C ALA A 156 -17.51 -13.55 10.84
N LEU A 157 -18.01 -12.45 10.28
CA LEU A 157 -19.42 -12.10 10.35
C LEU A 157 -20.31 -13.12 9.62
N THR A 158 -19.87 -13.61 8.45
CA THR A 158 -20.66 -14.57 7.66
C THR A 158 -20.79 -15.92 8.39
N ALA A 159 -19.68 -16.44 8.92
CA ALA A 159 -19.67 -17.76 9.52
C ALA A 159 -20.23 -17.78 10.95
N LEU A 160 -20.13 -16.66 11.69
CA LEU A 160 -20.54 -16.58 13.09
C LEU A 160 -21.91 -15.93 13.28
N CYS A 161 -22.29 -14.97 12.43
CA CYS A 161 -23.39 -14.04 12.71
C CYS A 161 -24.48 -13.99 11.62
N LYS A 162 -24.38 -14.77 10.54
CA LYS A 162 -25.40 -14.78 9.48
C LYS A 162 -26.81 -15.03 10.03
N GLY A 163 -27.73 -14.13 9.71
CA GLY A 163 -29.11 -14.19 10.18
C GLY A 163 -29.32 -13.87 11.66
N ARG A 164 -28.30 -13.35 12.36
CA ARG A 164 -28.33 -12.94 13.76
C ARG A 164 -27.89 -11.47 13.92
N GLU A 165 -28.13 -10.90 15.09
CA GLU A 165 -27.84 -9.50 15.38
C GLU A 165 -26.35 -9.31 15.76
N VAL A 166 -25.75 -8.24 15.24
CA VAL A 166 -24.39 -7.78 15.59
C VAL A 166 -24.49 -6.33 16.01
N VAL A 167 -24.17 -6.07 17.28
CA VAL A 167 -24.26 -4.74 17.87
C VAL A 167 -22.94 -4.00 17.62
N VAL A 168 -23.02 -2.78 17.09
CA VAL A 168 -21.85 -1.96 16.74
C VAL A 168 -22.15 -0.47 16.96
N SER A 169 -21.15 0.29 17.42
CA SER A 169 -21.28 1.75 17.57
C SER A 169 -21.44 2.44 16.21
N ARG A 170 -22.34 3.43 16.12
CA ARG A 170 -22.45 4.32 14.95
C ARG A 170 -21.13 5.01 14.61
N GLY A 171 -20.36 5.39 15.63
CA GLY A 171 -19.05 6.03 15.48
C GLY A 171 -17.95 5.11 14.93
N GLN A 172 -18.24 3.81 14.77
CA GLN A 172 -17.31 2.78 14.28
C GLN A 172 -17.68 2.24 12.90
N LEU A 173 -18.69 2.82 12.23
CA LEU A 173 -19.09 2.47 10.87
C LEU A 173 -18.17 3.14 9.83
N VAL A 174 -16.91 2.71 9.84
CA VAL A 174 -15.81 3.33 9.12
C VAL A 174 -15.88 3.10 7.61
N GLU A 175 -15.28 4.03 6.86
CA GLU A 175 -14.87 3.85 5.47
C GLU A 175 -13.34 3.90 5.37
N ILE A 176 -12.73 2.88 4.75
CA ILE A 176 -11.28 2.74 4.63
C ILE A 176 -10.90 2.58 3.15
N GLY A 177 -9.90 3.34 2.69
CA GLY A 177 -9.31 3.16 1.36
C GLY A 177 -10.25 3.40 0.17
N GLY A 178 -11.35 4.14 0.37
CA GLY A 178 -12.26 4.63 -0.67
C GLY A 178 -13.30 3.66 -1.21
N SER A 179 -13.34 2.41 -0.75
CA SER A 179 -14.38 1.44 -1.16
C SER A 179 -14.76 0.41 -0.11
N PHE A 180 -13.96 0.24 0.95
CA PHE A 180 -14.33 -0.62 2.07
C PHE A 180 -15.17 0.18 3.06
N ARG A 181 -16.45 -0.17 3.17
CA ARG A 181 -17.39 0.44 4.13
C ARG A 181 -17.90 -0.65 5.05
N MET A 182 -17.70 -0.49 6.36
CA MET A 182 -18.13 -1.50 7.35
C MET A 182 -19.63 -1.86 7.21
N PRO A 183 -20.57 -0.90 7.02
CA PRO A 183 -21.98 -1.23 6.78
C PRO A 183 -22.23 -2.16 5.58
N ASP A 184 -21.46 -1.99 4.50
CA ASP A 184 -21.63 -2.79 3.28
C ASP A 184 -21.10 -4.21 3.49
N VAL A 185 -20.01 -4.37 4.24
CA VAL A 185 -19.46 -5.67 4.64
C VAL A 185 -20.41 -6.42 5.57
N MET A 186 -20.97 -5.73 6.57
CA MET A 186 -21.96 -6.32 7.47
C MET A 186 -23.19 -6.79 6.69
N ARG A 187 -23.69 -5.98 5.74
CA ARG A 187 -24.80 -6.36 4.87
C ARG A 187 -24.47 -7.59 4.01
N LEU A 188 -23.30 -7.62 3.37
CA LEU A 188 -22.85 -8.75 2.55
C LEU A 188 -22.68 -10.04 3.34
N SER A 189 -22.28 -9.94 4.61
CA SER A 189 -22.13 -11.10 5.49
C SER A 189 -23.47 -11.78 5.84
N GLY A 190 -24.59 -11.08 5.66
CA GLY A 190 -25.91 -11.51 6.09
C GLY A 190 -26.17 -11.37 7.60
N ALA A 191 -25.27 -10.71 8.34
CA ALA A 191 -25.52 -10.28 9.71
C ALA A 191 -26.54 -9.13 9.73
N ARG A 192 -27.37 -9.09 10.78
CA ARG A 192 -28.26 -7.95 11.05
C ARG A 192 -27.52 -6.94 11.92
N MET A 193 -27.10 -5.83 11.32
CA MET A 193 -26.44 -4.74 12.03
C MET A 193 -27.43 -4.04 12.98
N VAL A 194 -27.06 -3.93 14.26
CA VAL A 194 -27.76 -3.17 15.29
C VAL A 194 -26.85 -2.03 15.70
N GLU A 195 -27.16 -0.82 15.24
CA GLU A 195 -26.35 0.37 15.51
C GLU A 195 -26.72 0.98 16.86
N VAL A 196 -25.72 1.29 17.68
CA VAL A 196 -25.91 1.89 19.02
C VAL A 196 -25.13 3.18 19.20
N GLY A 197 -25.54 3.97 20.21
CA GLY A 197 -24.95 5.27 20.50
C GLY A 197 -25.11 6.27 19.37
N THR A 198 -24.16 7.20 19.30
CA THR A 198 -24.07 8.28 18.30
C THR A 198 -22.67 8.32 17.68
N THR A 199 -22.49 9.13 16.62
CA THR A 199 -21.20 9.27 15.92
C THR A 199 -20.05 9.64 16.86
N ASN A 200 -20.29 10.58 17.78
CA ASN A 200 -19.27 11.10 18.67
C ASN A 200 -19.30 10.47 20.07
N ARG A 201 -20.45 9.93 20.53
CA ARG A 201 -20.58 9.37 21.90
C ARG A 201 -21.25 8.01 21.89
N THR A 202 -20.56 7.01 22.43
CA THR A 202 -21.12 5.67 22.71
C THR A 202 -20.62 5.18 24.08
N ARG A 203 -21.50 4.56 24.86
CA ARG A 203 -21.24 4.02 26.20
C ARG A 203 -21.50 2.52 26.25
N ALA A 204 -21.05 1.90 27.34
CA ALA A 204 -21.34 0.49 27.61
C ALA A 204 -22.84 0.19 27.67
N ALA A 205 -23.64 1.07 28.31
CA ALA A 205 -25.09 0.93 28.39
C ALA A 205 -25.77 0.87 27.01
N ASP A 206 -25.28 1.64 26.03
CA ASP A 206 -25.83 1.60 24.66
C ASP A 206 -25.68 0.20 24.03
N TYR A 207 -24.61 -0.52 24.34
CA TYR A 207 -24.42 -1.90 23.91
C TYR A 207 -25.29 -2.87 24.71
N GLU A 208 -25.30 -2.73 26.04
CA GLU A 208 -26.04 -3.60 26.96
C GLU A 208 -27.55 -3.59 26.68
N ASP A 209 -28.15 -2.41 26.51
CA ASP A 209 -29.57 -2.22 26.22
C ASP A 209 -29.99 -2.81 24.85
N ALA A 210 -29.04 -2.96 23.93
CA ALA A 210 -29.29 -3.50 22.59
C ALA A 210 -29.15 -5.01 22.50
N VAL A 211 -28.67 -5.68 23.55
CA VAL A 211 -28.54 -7.15 23.54
C VAL A 211 -29.91 -7.81 23.63
N THR A 212 -30.18 -8.72 22.70
CA THR A 212 -31.39 -9.54 22.66
C THR A 212 -31.04 -11.03 22.56
N PRO A 213 -32.00 -11.95 22.71
CA PRO A 213 -31.76 -13.38 22.44
C PRO A 213 -31.28 -13.69 21.00
N LYS A 214 -31.42 -12.75 20.06
CA LYS A 214 -30.95 -12.90 18.67
C LYS A 214 -29.52 -12.39 18.46
N THR A 215 -28.94 -11.67 19.42
CA THR A 215 -27.58 -11.15 19.36
C THR A 215 -26.57 -12.29 19.30
N ALA A 216 -25.70 -12.27 18.30
CA ALA A 216 -24.60 -13.21 18.14
C ALA A 216 -23.28 -12.64 18.66
N ALA A 217 -23.05 -11.35 18.43
CA ALA A 217 -21.80 -10.72 18.78
C ALA A 217 -21.94 -9.22 19.06
N LEU A 218 -21.04 -8.70 19.89
CA LEU A 218 -20.66 -7.30 19.90
C LEU A 218 -19.46 -7.15 18.96
N LEU A 219 -19.48 -6.14 18.11
CA LEU A 219 -18.40 -5.82 17.19
C LEU A 219 -17.78 -4.48 17.58
N ARG A 220 -16.48 -4.49 17.87
CA ARG A 220 -15.66 -3.28 17.91
C ARG A 220 -14.91 -3.14 16.59
N VAL A 221 -14.96 -1.96 15.99
CA VAL A 221 -14.12 -1.61 14.85
C VAL A 221 -13.23 -0.45 15.25
N HIS A 222 -11.90 -0.66 15.22
CA HIS A 222 -10.94 0.38 15.57
C HIS A 222 -10.89 1.46 14.49
N THR A 223 -10.96 2.73 14.89
CA THR A 223 -10.93 3.89 13.99
C THR A 223 -9.50 4.18 13.54
N SER A 224 -8.90 3.22 12.82
CA SER A 224 -7.48 3.26 12.45
C SER A 224 -7.12 4.29 11.38
N ASN A 225 -8.08 4.98 10.76
CA ASN A 225 -7.82 5.94 9.67
C ASN A 225 -8.38 7.35 9.90
N TYR A 226 -9.07 7.59 11.02
CA TYR A 226 -9.50 8.93 11.42
C TYR A 226 -9.64 9.02 12.95
N ARG A 227 -9.73 10.25 13.45
CA ARG A 227 -10.06 10.52 14.85
C ARG A 227 -11.16 11.57 14.91
N VAL A 228 -12.15 11.36 15.76
CA VAL A 228 -13.15 12.40 16.07
C VAL A 228 -12.59 13.23 17.23
N SER A 229 -12.61 14.55 17.11
CA SER A 229 -12.17 15.49 18.15
C SER A 229 -13.32 16.35 18.67
N GLY A 230 -13.16 16.93 19.87
CA GLY A 230 -14.21 17.69 20.57
C GLY A 230 -14.94 16.86 21.61
N PHE A 231 -16.27 17.04 21.73
CA PHE A 231 -17.11 16.29 22.68
C PHE A 231 -17.31 14.84 22.21
N THR A 232 -16.36 13.98 22.56
CA THR A 232 -16.33 12.57 22.14
C THR A 232 -16.26 11.63 23.34
N GLU A 233 -16.85 10.45 23.20
CA GLU A 233 -16.87 9.40 24.21
C GLU A 233 -16.92 8.05 23.47
N SER A 234 -15.97 7.17 23.77
CA SER A 234 -15.91 5.83 23.16
C SER A 234 -15.88 4.79 24.27
N VAL A 235 -16.67 3.74 24.12
CA VAL A 235 -16.63 2.60 25.03
C VAL A 235 -15.26 1.90 24.95
N SER A 236 -14.69 1.56 26.09
CA SER A 236 -13.43 0.82 26.11
C SER A 236 -13.67 -0.64 25.69
N LEU A 237 -12.65 -1.31 25.13
CA LEU A 237 -12.76 -2.73 24.82
C LEU A 237 -12.99 -3.57 26.10
N SER A 238 -12.48 -3.13 27.25
CA SER A 238 -12.71 -3.79 28.54
C SER A 238 -14.18 -3.71 28.98
N ASP A 239 -14.85 -2.58 28.76
CA ASP A 239 -16.27 -2.45 29.09
C ASP A 239 -17.13 -3.29 28.14
N MET A 240 -16.76 -3.34 26.85
CA MET A 240 -17.42 -4.24 25.89
C MET A 240 -17.24 -5.71 26.26
N GLU A 241 -16.07 -6.10 26.77
CA GLU A 241 -15.80 -7.45 27.26
C GLU A 241 -16.70 -7.81 28.44
N ALA A 242 -16.87 -6.89 29.39
CA ALA A 242 -17.76 -7.09 30.52
C ALA A 242 -19.21 -7.29 30.09
N VAL A 243 -19.71 -6.49 29.13
CA VAL A 243 -21.06 -6.67 28.56
C VAL A 243 -21.17 -8.01 27.84
N ALA A 244 -20.21 -8.36 26.97
CA ALA A 244 -20.22 -9.61 26.22
C ALA A 244 -20.27 -10.84 27.14
N ARG A 245 -19.50 -10.81 28.24
CA ARG A 245 -19.50 -11.86 29.27
C ARG A 245 -20.81 -11.96 30.03
N ARG A 246 -21.41 -10.83 30.44
CA ARG A 246 -22.69 -10.82 31.17
C ARG A 246 -23.82 -11.45 30.35
N HIS A 247 -23.79 -11.29 29.04
CA HIS A 247 -24.84 -11.74 28.14
C HIS A 247 -24.51 -12.99 27.32
N ASP A 248 -23.35 -13.61 27.53
CA ASP A 248 -22.89 -14.80 26.79
C ASP A 248 -22.93 -14.63 25.25
N VAL A 249 -22.43 -13.49 24.77
CA VAL A 249 -22.28 -13.19 23.33
C VAL A 249 -20.82 -13.05 22.96
N LEU A 250 -20.47 -13.32 21.69
CA LEU A 250 -19.09 -13.18 21.22
C LEU A 250 -18.67 -11.70 21.19
N LEU A 251 -17.41 -11.42 21.53
CA LEU A 251 -16.78 -10.14 21.25
C LEU A 251 -15.77 -10.26 20.12
N ILE A 252 -16.06 -9.60 19.00
CA ILE A 252 -15.19 -9.52 17.83
C ILE A 252 -14.54 -8.13 17.79
N ASP A 253 -13.22 -8.08 17.79
CA ASP A 253 -12.44 -6.84 17.67
C ASP A 253 -11.75 -6.78 16.31
N ASP A 254 -12.27 -5.95 15.41
CA ASP A 254 -11.58 -5.55 14.19
C ASP A 254 -10.56 -4.45 14.54
N LEU A 255 -9.39 -4.88 15.01
CA LEU A 255 -8.27 -4.02 15.33
C LEU A 255 -7.73 -3.32 14.08
N GLY A 256 -7.68 -4.03 12.95
CA GLY A 256 -7.30 -3.50 11.65
C GLY A 256 -5.81 -3.20 11.48
N SER A 257 -5.16 -2.47 12.39
CA SER A 257 -3.78 -1.95 12.27
C SER A 257 -2.69 -3.00 12.41
N GLY A 258 -2.91 -4.02 13.24
CA GLY A 258 -1.98 -5.12 13.47
C GLY A 258 -0.71 -4.71 14.23
N ALA A 259 -0.81 -3.75 15.15
CA ALA A 259 0.30 -3.38 16.03
C ALA A 259 0.73 -4.56 16.91
N ALA A 260 1.93 -5.09 16.69
CA ALA A 260 2.47 -6.16 17.51
C ALA A 260 3.12 -5.63 18.80
N GLU A 261 3.75 -4.47 18.72
CA GLU A 261 4.34 -3.74 19.84
C GLU A 261 3.59 -2.43 20.12
N PRO A 262 3.69 -1.86 21.33
CA PRO A 262 3.09 -0.56 21.64
C PRO A 262 3.68 0.56 20.79
N ILE A 263 2.82 1.32 20.11
CA ILE A 263 3.18 2.48 19.30
C ILE A 263 2.19 3.60 19.60
N ALA A 264 2.65 4.61 20.32
CA ALA A 264 1.81 5.69 20.83
C ALA A 264 0.58 5.17 21.59
N ASP A 265 -0.64 5.55 21.19
CA ASP A 265 -1.90 5.10 21.80
C ASP A 265 -2.60 3.96 21.03
N GLU A 266 -1.92 3.35 20.04
CA GLU A 266 -2.50 2.29 19.23
C GLU A 266 -2.64 0.99 20.04
N PRO A 267 -3.84 0.39 20.09
CA PRO A 267 -4.02 -0.89 20.76
C PRO A 267 -3.21 -1.99 20.08
N THR A 268 -2.56 -2.81 20.89
CA THR A 268 -1.79 -3.96 20.41
C THR A 268 -2.67 -5.18 20.17
N VAL A 269 -2.23 -6.07 19.27
CA VAL A 269 -2.88 -7.38 19.05
C VAL A 269 -2.98 -8.17 20.36
N ALA A 270 -1.96 -8.09 21.22
CA ALA A 270 -1.94 -8.79 22.51
C ALA A 270 -2.98 -8.22 23.50
N GLU A 271 -3.19 -6.90 23.54
CA GLU A 271 -4.25 -6.28 24.33
C GLU A 271 -5.64 -6.69 23.84
N SER A 272 -5.87 -6.61 22.53
CA SER A 272 -7.11 -7.05 21.91
C SER A 272 -7.42 -8.52 22.21
N LEU A 273 -6.43 -9.41 22.11
CA LEU A 273 -6.60 -10.85 22.38
C LEU A 273 -6.92 -11.17 23.84
N ARG A 274 -6.49 -10.32 24.77
CA ARG A 274 -6.84 -10.49 26.19
C ARG A 274 -8.31 -10.16 26.46
N LEU A 275 -8.90 -9.26 25.69
CA LEU A 275 -10.22 -8.67 25.95
C LEU A 275 -11.30 -9.09 24.95
N SER A 276 -10.99 -9.84 23.89
CA SER A 276 -11.96 -10.27 22.89
C SER A 276 -11.86 -11.76 22.59
N ASP A 277 -12.90 -12.32 21.98
CA ASP A 277 -12.91 -13.72 21.57
C ASP A 277 -12.23 -13.90 20.21
N VAL A 278 -12.44 -12.97 19.28
CA VAL A 278 -11.84 -13.00 17.94
C VAL A 278 -11.25 -11.63 17.61
N VAL A 279 -9.96 -11.59 17.26
CA VAL A 279 -9.27 -10.38 16.80
C VAL A 279 -8.96 -10.50 15.32
N THR A 280 -9.28 -9.46 14.53
CA THR A 280 -8.90 -9.37 13.12
C THR A 280 -8.00 -8.17 12.84
N PHE A 281 -6.95 -8.34 12.02
CA PHE A 281 -6.09 -7.24 11.60
C PHE A 281 -5.35 -7.49 10.29
N SER A 282 -4.74 -6.43 9.74
CA SER A 282 -3.99 -6.46 8.47
C SER A 282 -2.52 -6.81 8.68
N GLY A 283 -1.94 -7.63 7.79
CA GLY A 283 -0.51 -7.96 7.80
C GLY A 283 0.41 -6.89 7.21
N ASP A 284 -0.10 -6.03 6.34
CA ASP A 284 0.64 -4.99 5.59
C ASP A 284 0.53 -3.58 6.18
N LYS A 285 0.13 -3.50 7.46
CA LYS A 285 0.10 -2.26 8.23
C LYS A 285 1.23 -2.28 9.25
N LEU A 286 0.94 -2.17 10.55
CA LEU A 286 1.96 -2.07 11.59
C LEU A 286 2.71 -3.39 11.80
N LEU A 287 2.14 -4.53 11.39
CA LEU A 287 2.89 -5.79 11.36
C LEU A 287 4.08 -5.75 10.38
N GLY A 288 4.05 -4.89 9.35
CA GLY A 288 5.17 -4.69 8.43
C GLY A 288 5.44 -5.84 7.47
N GLY A 289 4.45 -6.70 7.25
CA GLY A 289 4.49 -7.84 6.33
C GLY A 289 3.78 -7.57 4.99
N PRO A 290 3.48 -8.63 4.22
CA PRO A 290 2.66 -8.52 3.02
C PRO A 290 1.17 -8.38 3.36
N GLN A 291 0.34 -8.11 2.34
CA GLN A 291 -1.10 -8.11 2.52
C GLN A 291 -1.57 -9.47 3.04
N ALA A 292 -2.30 -9.44 4.16
CA ALA A 292 -2.92 -10.59 4.78
C ALA A 292 -4.03 -10.12 5.74
N GLY A 293 -5.02 -10.97 5.98
CA GLY A 293 -5.98 -10.83 7.07
C GLY A 293 -5.68 -11.88 8.12
N LEU A 294 -5.31 -11.46 9.31
CA LEU A 294 -5.00 -12.35 10.41
C LEU A 294 -6.20 -12.41 11.34
N ILE A 295 -6.63 -13.62 11.68
CA ILE A 295 -7.71 -13.88 12.62
C ILE A 295 -7.15 -14.72 13.76
N LEU A 296 -7.13 -14.16 14.96
CA LEU A 296 -6.55 -14.80 16.13
C LEU A 296 -7.58 -14.95 17.24
N ALA A 297 -7.42 -15.99 18.05
CA ALA A 297 -8.21 -16.19 19.26
C ALA A 297 -7.38 -16.82 20.36
N ARG A 298 -7.62 -16.37 21.59
CA ARG A 298 -6.98 -16.88 22.81
C ARG A 298 -7.91 -17.73 23.67
N ARG A 299 -9.16 -17.28 23.84
CA ARG A 299 -10.14 -17.91 24.74
C ARG A 299 -10.90 -19.03 24.03
N ALA A 300 -11.40 -20.00 24.79
CA ALA A 300 -12.09 -21.17 24.24
C ALA A 300 -13.25 -20.84 23.26
N PRO A 301 -14.15 -19.87 23.52
CA PRO A 301 -15.19 -19.50 22.56
C PRO A 301 -14.61 -19.02 21.22
N GLY A 302 -13.56 -18.19 21.28
CA GLY A 302 -12.84 -17.71 20.12
C GLY A 302 -12.10 -18.80 19.34
N VAL A 303 -11.48 -19.76 20.04
CA VAL A 303 -10.80 -20.90 19.40
C VAL A 303 -11.78 -21.72 18.57
N GLU A 304 -12.96 -21.99 19.12
CA GLU A 304 -14.02 -22.69 18.37
C GLU A 304 -14.56 -21.84 17.22
N ALA A 305 -14.70 -20.53 17.42
CA ALA A 305 -15.05 -19.60 16.34
C ALA A 305 -14.04 -19.69 15.18
N VAL A 306 -12.73 -19.59 15.44
CA VAL A 306 -11.68 -19.67 14.41
C VAL A 306 -11.69 -21.02 13.68
N ARG A 307 -11.94 -22.14 14.38
CA ARG A 307 -12.13 -23.45 13.74
C ARG A 307 -13.36 -23.50 12.84
N LYS A 308 -14.45 -22.86 13.24
CA LYS A 308 -15.64 -22.72 12.39
C LYS A 308 -15.33 -21.86 11.16
N LEU A 309 -14.53 -20.81 11.30
CA LEU A 309 -14.10 -19.97 10.17
C LEU A 309 -13.28 -20.77 9.16
N SER A 310 -12.31 -21.57 9.62
CA SER A 310 -11.42 -22.32 8.71
C SER A 310 -12.15 -23.38 7.89
N ARG A 311 -13.24 -23.95 8.43
CA ARG A 311 -14.08 -24.95 7.74
C ARG A 311 -15.16 -24.33 6.85
N HIS A 312 -15.40 -23.02 6.94
CA HIS A 312 -16.46 -22.37 6.18
C HIS A 312 -16.10 -22.27 4.68
N PRO A 313 -17.01 -22.54 3.73
CA PRO A 313 -16.70 -22.52 2.29
C PRO A 313 -16.10 -21.19 1.80
N LEU A 314 -16.51 -20.06 2.38
CA LEU A 314 -15.95 -18.75 2.05
C LEU A 314 -14.44 -18.66 2.34
N ALA A 315 -13.92 -19.38 3.34
CA ALA A 315 -12.49 -19.40 3.65
C ALA A 315 -11.65 -19.87 2.46
N ARG A 316 -12.20 -20.76 1.62
CA ARG A 316 -11.53 -21.20 0.38
C ARG A 316 -11.44 -20.08 -0.67
N ALA A 317 -12.44 -19.21 -0.75
CA ALA A 317 -12.47 -18.09 -1.68
C ALA A 317 -11.54 -16.95 -1.24
N VAL A 318 -11.40 -16.74 0.07
CA VAL A 318 -10.51 -15.71 0.64
C VAL A 318 -9.16 -16.24 1.10
N ARG A 319 -8.78 -17.44 0.68
CA ARG A 319 -7.55 -18.10 1.12
C ARG A 319 -6.31 -17.31 0.71
N ILE A 320 -5.32 -17.24 1.60
CA ILE A 320 -4.01 -16.62 1.32
C ILE A 320 -3.27 -17.35 0.19
N ASP A 321 -2.60 -16.60 -0.70
CA ASP A 321 -1.79 -17.18 -1.78
C ASP A 321 -0.37 -17.57 -1.31
N LYS A 322 0.37 -18.28 -2.17
CA LYS A 322 1.70 -18.83 -1.84
C LYS A 322 2.73 -17.73 -1.60
N LEU A 323 2.69 -16.65 -2.38
CA LEU A 323 3.66 -15.57 -2.34
C LEU A 323 3.51 -14.78 -1.03
N THR A 324 2.28 -14.34 -0.73
CA THR A 324 2.00 -13.63 0.53
C THR A 324 2.28 -14.50 1.76
N LEU A 325 2.01 -15.81 1.68
CA LEU A 325 2.34 -16.73 2.77
C LEU A 325 3.84 -16.78 3.04
N ALA A 326 4.66 -16.96 2.01
CA ALA A 326 6.12 -17.06 2.15
C ALA A 326 6.72 -15.77 2.71
N ALA A 327 6.29 -14.61 2.21
CA ALA A 327 6.72 -13.32 2.73
C ALA A 327 6.26 -13.10 4.18
N LEU A 328 5.03 -13.49 4.53
CA LEU A 328 4.51 -13.36 5.89
C LEU A 328 5.26 -14.27 6.87
N GLU A 329 5.59 -15.50 6.47
CA GLU A 329 6.41 -16.40 7.29
C GLU A 329 7.75 -15.77 7.66
N ALA A 330 8.44 -15.17 6.67
CA ALA A 330 9.71 -14.49 6.88
C ALA A 330 9.57 -13.30 7.85
N THR A 331 8.53 -12.47 7.68
CA THR A 331 8.24 -11.35 8.59
C THR A 331 7.98 -11.85 10.01
N LEU A 332 7.16 -12.88 10.19
CA LEU A 332 6.86 -13.45 11.52
C LEU A 332 8.12 -14.01 12.19
N ARG A 333 9.00 -14.68 11.43
CA ARG A 333 10.29 -15.16 11.93
C ARG A 333 11.22 -14.01 12.35
N GLN A 334 11.25 -12.90 11.61
CA GLN A 334 12.02 -11.72 12.01
C GLN A 334 11.52 -11.12 13.32
N ARG A 335 10.19 -11.02 13.49
CA ARG A 335 9.57 -10.55 14.74
C ARG A 335 9.90 -11.46 15.91
N LEU A 336 9.72 -12.77 15.76
CA LEU A 336 10.07 -13.76 16.80
C LEU A 336 11.56 -13.72 17.17
N ALA A 337 12.44 -13.39 16.23
CA ALA A 337 13.88 -13.24 16.46
C ALA A 337 14.27 -11.88 17.06
N GLY A 338 13.31 -10.97 17.29
CA GLY A 338 13.58 -9.61 17.77
C GLY A 338 14.30 -8.71 16.74
N ARG A 339 14.38 -9.11 15.47
CA ARG A 339 15.06 -8.35 14.40
C ARG A 339 14.15 -7.30 13.79
N LEU A 340 13.62 -6.41 14.63
CA LEU A 340 12.64 -5.39 14.20
C LEU A 340 13.26 -4.38 13.23
N ASP A 341 14.54 -4.04 13.37
CA ASP A 341 15.24 -3.11 12.47
C ASP A 341 15.35 -3.60 11.02
N ASP A 342 15.19 -4.92 10.79
CA ASP A 342 15.15 -5.51 9.45
C ASP A 342 13.77 -5.35 8.79
N ILE A 343 12.72 -5.09 9.56
CA ILE A 343 11.36 -4.84 9.07
C ILE A 343 11.25 -3.35 8.73
N PRO A 344 11.05 -2.98 7.45
CA PRO A 344 11.12 -1.57 7.04
C PRO A 344 10.20 -0.63 7.80
N VAL A 345 8.96 -1.04 8.08
CA VAL A 345 7.98 -0.24 8.82
C VAL A 345 8.46 0.04 10.26
N GLU A 346 8.93 -0.99 10.97
CA GLU A 346 9.46 -0.85 12.34
C GLU A 346 10.66 0.08 12.38
N ARG A 347 11.61 -0.09 11.45
CA ARG A 347 12.77 0.80 11.34
C ARG A 347 12.35 2.26 11.14
N MET A 348 11.41 2.53 10.23
CA MET A 348 10.93 3.90 9.96
C MET A 348 10.22 4.52 11.17
N LEU A 349 9.46 3.72 11.92
CA LEU A 349 8.75 4.15 13.12
C LEU A 349 9.71 4.47 14.27
N ARG A 350 10.74 3.63 14.45
CA ARG A 350 11.70 3.71 15.56
C ARG A 350 12.92 4.60 15.27
N MET A 351 13.08 5.09 14.04
CA MET A 351 14.22 5.91 13.65
C MET A 351 14.30 7.19 14.51
N PRO A 352 15.40 7.39 15.27
CA PRO A 352 15.58 8.61 16.06
C PRO A 352 15.65 9.85 15.18
N VAL A 353 15.07 10.97 15.64
CA VAL A 353 15.09 12.24 14.88
C VAL A 353 16.51 12.74 14.57
N GLU A 354 17.47 12.45 15.45
CA GLU A 354 18.89 12.80 15.25
C GLU A 354 19.53 12.03 14.09
N GLU A 355 19.15 10.77 13.89
CA GLU A 355 19.61 9.99 12.74
C GLU A 355 19.04 10.56 11.43
N ILE A 356 17.77 10.96 11.45
CA ILE A 356 17.12 11.62 10.31
C ILE A 356 17.81 12.96 10.01
N ARG A 357 18.09 13.78 11.02
CA ARG A 357 18.79 15.06 10.88
C ARG A 357 20.17 14.87 10.26
N ARG A 358 20.94 13.87 10.71
CA ARG A 358 22.24 13.53 10.14
C ARG A 358 22.13 13.12 8.67
N ARG A 359 21.16 12.25 8.33
CA ARG A 359 20.90 11.83 6.95
C ARG A 359 20.50 13.01 6.07
N ALA A 360 19.64 13.90 6.57
CA ALA A 360 19.21 15.12 5.88
C ALA A 360 20.38 16.07 5.60
N GLY A 361 21.26 16.28 6.59
CA GLY A 361 22.47 17.10 6.44
C GLY A 361 23.43 16.54 5.38
N LEU A 362 23.65 15.23 5.36
CA LEU A 362 24.47 14.58 4.34
C LEU A 362 23.89 14.77 2.93
N TRP A 363 22.58 14.65 2.76
CA TRP A 363 21.93 14.90 1.46
C TRP A 363 22.03 16.37 1.06
N SER A 364 21.86 17.31 2.00
CA SER A 364 21.98 18.74 1.72
C SER A 364 23.36 19.11 1.17
N VAL A 365 24.44 18.59 1.76
CA VAL A 365 25.82 18.82 1.28
C VAL A 365 26.00 18.25 -0.13
N LYS A 366 25.55 17.01 -0.38
CA LYS A 366 25.67 16.38 -1.71
C LYS A 366 24.85 17.10 -2.78
N LEU A 367 23.67 17.61 -2.43
CA LEU A 367 22.84 18.40 -3.32
C LEU A 367 23.51 19.73 -3.66
N GLU A 368 24.10 20.39 -2.67
CA GLU A 368 24.86 21.64 -2.87
C GLU A 368 26.06 21.44 -3.81
N GLU A 369 26.85 20.37 -3.62
CA GLU A 369 27.95 19.99 -4.52
C GLU A 369 27.50 19.78 -5.98
N ARG A 370 26.23 19.39 -6.17
CA ARG A 370 25.59 19.18 -7.48
C ARG A 370 24.84 20.42 -8.00
N GLY A 371 24.98 21.57 -7.33
CA GLY A 371 24.35 22.83 -7.69
C GLY A 371 22.85 22.90 -7.39
N VAL A 372 22.34 22.05 -6.50
CA VAL A 372 20.95 22.07 -6.04
C VAL A 372 20.86 22.78 -4.70
N ASN A 373 20.20 23.94 -4.70
CA ASN A 373 19.95 24.69 -3.47
C ASN A 373 18.82 24.03 -2.65
N SER A 374 19.10 23.78 -1.37
CA SER A 374 18.13 23.25 -0.41
C SER A 374 18.36 23.78 1.00
N SER A 375 17.34 23.72 1.84
CA SER A 375 17.45 24.04 3.27
C SER A 375 16.88 22.91 4.13
N LEU A 376 17.39 22.78 5.36
CA LEU A 376 16.85 21.86 6.34
C LEU A 376 15.72 22.53 7.12
N VAL A 377 14.57 21.87 7.22
CA VAL A 377 13.42 22.40 7.96
C VAL A 377 12.84 21.33 8.90
N PRO A 378 12.54 21.67 10.17
CA PRO A 378 11.84 20.74 11.05
C PRO A 378 10.45 20.48 10.51
N GLY A 379 9.96 19.25 10.71
CA GLY A 379 8.61 18.87 10.33
C GLY A 379 8.15 17.61 11.04
N GLU A 380 7.05 17.05 10.55
CA GLU A 380 6.47 15.82 11.10
C GLU A 380 6.25 14.79 9.99
N SER A 381 6.61 13.54 10.25
CA SER A 381 6.26 12.38 9.43
C SER A 381 4.96 11.76 9.93
N ALA A 382 4.23 11.07 9.05
CA ALA A 382 3.02 10.34 9.40
C ALA A 382 3.29 8.84 9.40
N ALA A 383 2.89 8.13 10.46
CA ALA A 383 2.97 6.67 10.52
C ALA A 383 2.08 5.98 9.46
N GLY A 384 0.97 6.60 9.06
CA GLY A 384 0.16 6.12 7.95
C GLY A 384 -1.13 6.88 7.76
N GLY A 385 -1.58 7.01 6.52
CA GLY A 385 -2.89 7.61 6.20
C GLY A 385 -4.10 6.74 6.61
N GLY A 386 -3.88 5.52 7.11
CA GLY A 386 -4.95 4.58 7.44
C GLY A 386 -4.66 3.57 8.55
N SER A 387 -3.68 3.86 9.42
CA SER A 387 -3.37 3.01 10.58
C SER A 387 -3.14 3.74 11.90
N LEU A 388 -2.73 5.02 11.89
CA LEU A 388 -2.35 5.75 13.11
C LEU A 388 -2.63 7.27 12.96
N PRO A 389 -3.91 7.69 12.90
CA PRO A 389 -4.27 9.08 12.65
C PRO A 389 -3.89 9.96 13.84
N GLY A 390 -3.37 11.16 13.57
CA GLY A 390 -3.05 12.16 14.60
C GLY A 390 -1.71 11.97 15.33
N HIS A 391 -0.92 10.96 14.96
CA HIS A 391 0.39 10.70 15.55
C HIS A 391 1.51 11.17 14.62
N ALA A 392 1.95 12.40 14.88
CA ALA A 392 3.09 12.99 14.22
C ALA A 392 4.41 12.46 14.80
N LEU A 393 5.35 12.12 13.93
CA LEU A 393 6.71 11.72 14.31
C LEU A 393 7.68 12.84 13.91
N PRO A 394 8.39 13.48 14.87
CA PRO A 394 9.33 14.56 14.55
C PRO A 394 10.37 14.15 13.51
N THR A 395 10.60 14.97 12.49
CA THR A 395 11.54 14.71 11.39
C THR A 395 12.33 15.96 11.01
N MET A 396 13.34 15.78 10.16
CA MET A 396 14.08 16.86 9.51
C MET A 396 13.94 16.70 7.99
N LEU A 397 13.27 17.65 7.36
CA LEU A 397 13.02 17.66 5.93
C LEU A 397 14.13 18.41 5.19
N ILE A 398 14.24 18.11 3.90
CA ILE A 398 15.02 18.90 2.95
C ILE A 398 14.03 19.63 2.04
N ALA A 399 13.97 20.95 2.17
CA ALA A 399 13.17 21.83 1.34
C ALA A 399 14.00 22.27 0.12
N LEU A 400 13.56 21.88 -1.08
CA LEU A 400 14.21 22.26 -2.33
C LEU A 400 13.83 23.69 -2.73
N ALA A 401 14.80 24.48 -3.17
CA ALA A 401 14.55 25.82 -3.68
C ALA A 401 13.88 25.77 -5.06
N GLY A 402 12.83 26.58 -5.26
CA GLY A 402 12.15 26.74 -6.54
C GLY A 402 10.65 26.46 -6.48
N PRO A 403 9.96 26.44 -7.64
CA PRO A 403 8.50 26.27 -7.70
C PRO A 403 8.09 24.86 -7.28
N ALA A 404 7.57 24.71 -6.06
CA ALA A 404 7.30 23.41 -5.44
C ALA A 404 6.47 22.46 -6.30
N SER A 405 5.35 22.92 -6.86
CA SER A 405 4.48 22.09 -7.70
C SER A 405 5.17 21.60 -8.99
N ARG A 406 6.07 22.39 -9.56
CA ARG A 406 6.85 22.00 -10.75
C ARG A 406 7.95 21.00 -10.38
N LEU A 407 8.65 21.23 -9.27
CA LEU A 407 9.64 20.29 -8.73
C LEU A 407 9.02 18.94 -8.41
N ALA A 408 7.91 18.91 -7.66
CA ALA A 408 7.19 17.69 -7.34
C ALA A 408 6.72 16.96 -8.61
N THR A 409 6.31 17.68 -9.65
CA THR A 409 5.92 17.08 -10.94
C THR A 409 7.12 16.53 -11.70
N ALA A 410 8.26 17.23 -11.71
CA ALA A 410 9.49 16.76 -12.33
C ALA A 410 10.01 15.49 -11.64
N LEU A 411 10.03 15.47 -10.31
CA LEU A 411 10.38 14.29 -9.50
C LEU A 411 9.49 13.08 -9.80
N ARG A 412 8.17 13.26 -9.90
CA ARG A 412 7.24 12.17 -10.26
C ARG A 412 7.41 11.65 -11.69
N ARG A 413 7.92 12.48 -12.60
CA ARG A 413 8.16 12.12 -14.01
C ARG A 413 9.57 11.58 -14.26
N GLY A 414 10.45 11.66 -13.25
CA GLY A 414 11.80 11.12 -13.30
C GLY A 414 11.83 9.59 -13.33
N ASP A 415 13.04 9.05 -13.51
CA ASP A 415 13.30 7.62 -13.42
C ASP A 415 14.53 7.37 -12.51
N PRO A 416 14.36 6.83 -11.29
CA PRO A 416 13.08 6.42 -10.71
C PRO A 416 12.19 7.62 -10.34
N PRO A 417 10.85 7.46 -10.32
CA PRO A 417 9.96 8.47 -9.78
C PRO A 417 10.20 8.68 -8.28
N VAL A 418 10.18 9.94 -7.84
CA VAL A 418 10.29 10.32 -6.43
C VAL A 418 8.99 11.00 -5.99
N ILE A 419 8.42 10.55 -4.87
CA ILE A 419 7.26 11.20 -4.24
C ILE A 419 7.75 12.08 -3.11
N ALA A 420 7.74 13.38 -3.35
CA ALA A 420 7.93 14.42 -2.34
C ALA A 420 6.59 14.86 -1.74
N ARG A 421 6.62 15.72 -0.71
CA ARG A 421 5.45 16.47 -0.24
C ARG A 421 5.61 17.96 -0.47
N ILE A 422 4.51 18.70 -0.47
CA ILE A 422 4.52 20.16 -0.50
C ILE A 422 4.15 20.67 0.89
N GLU A 423 5.00 21.50 1.47
CA GLU A 423 4.81 22.06 2.80
C GLU A 423 5.25 23.52 2.80
N LYS A 424 4.34 24.44 3.18
CA LYS A 424 4.56 25.90 3.17
C LYS A 424 5.16 26.40 1.84
N ASP A 425 4.55 25.98 0.73
CA ASP A 425 4.98 26.29 -0.65
C ASP A 425 6.37 25.80 -1.06
N ALA A 426 7.01 24.91 -0.28
CA ALA A 426 8.27 24.25 -0.62
C ALA A 426 8.05 22.77 -0.99
N CYS A 427 8.86 22.26 -1.93
CA CYS A 427 8.91 20.83 -2.23
C CYS A 427 9.87 20.15 -1.25
N CYS A 428 9.32 19.38 -0.32
CA CYS A 428 10.05 18.79 0.80
C CYS A 428 10.26 17.28 0.60
N LEU A 429 11.46 16.82 0.95
CA LEU A 429 11.85 15.42 1.00
C LEU A 429 12.04 15.01 2.46
N ASP A 430 11.36 13.96 2.89
CA ASP A 430 11.51 13.38 4.22
C ASP A 430 12.40 12.13 4.16
N PRO A 431 13.60 12.14 4.77
CA PRO A 431 14.48 11.00 4.76
C PRO A 431 13.91 9.76 5.47
N ARG A 432 12.91 9.90 6.35
CA ARG A 432 12.36 8.78 7.13
C ARG A 432 11.91 7.61 6.25
N THR A 433 11.26 7.90 5.13
CA THR A 433 10.59 6.88 4.29
C THR A 433 11.43 6.38 3.12
N VAL A 434 12.62 6.96 2.89
CA VAL A 434 13.53 6.52 1.84
C VAL A 434 14.26 5.26 2.31
N LEU A 435 14.18 4.17 1.55
CA LEU A 435 14.70 2.87 1.99
C LEU A 435 16.24 2.88 2.02
N ARG A 436 16.82 1.92 2.74
CA ARG A 436 18.27 1.69 2.74
C ARG A 436 18.73 1.38 1.31
N GLY A 437 19.77 2.09 0.85
CA GLY A 437 20.32 1.92 -0.49
C GLY A 437 19.67 2.80 -1.57
N GLU A 438 18.68 3.64 -1.23
CA GLU A 438 18.02 4.54 -2.18
C GLU A 438 18.56 5.98 -2.15
N ASP A 439 19.44 6.34 -1.21
CA ASP A 439 19.95 7.70 -0.99
C ASP A 439 20.57 8.32 -2.24
N GLU A 440 21.53 7.65 -2.88
CA GLU A 440 22.17 8.18 -4.09
C GLU A 440 21.19 8.32 -5.25
N GLN A 441 20.33 7.32 -5.44
CA GLN A 441 19.31 7.35 -6.51
C GLN A 441 18.31 8.49 -6.32
N LEU A 442 17.96 8.80 -5.07
CA LEU A 442 17.15 9.96 -4.74
C LEU A 442 17.88 11.26 -5.11
N ILE A 443 19.14 11.41 -4.69
CA ILE A 443 19.94 12.62 -4.95
C ILE A 443 20.11 12.83 -6.46
N ASP A 444 20.43 11.77 -7.21
CA ASP A 444 20.52 11.79 -8.68
C ASP A 444 19.19 12.25 -9.31
N ALA A 445 18.06 11.71 -8.84
CA ALA A 445 16.74 12.07 -9.33
C ALA A 445 16.36 13.53 -9.02
N VAL A 446 16.76 14.04 -7.85
CA VAL A 446 16.55 15.44 -7.46
C VAL A 446 17.37 16.39 -8.34
N GLU A 447 18.65 16.09 -8.56
CA GLU A 447 19.52 16.85 -9.47
C GLU A 447 18.92 16.90 -10.88
N ALA A 448 18.50 15.76 -11.42
CA ALA A 448 17.88 15.68 -12.75
C ALA A 448 16.58 16.51 -12.83
N ALA A 449 15.74 16.46 -11.79
CA ALA A 449 14.50 17.22 -11.72
C ALA A 449 14.74 18.74 -11.70
N VAL A 450 15.74 19.21 -10.93
CA VAL A 450 16.12 20.63 -10.86
C VAL A 450 16.71 21.11 -12.18
N LYS A 451 17.64 20.36 -12.77
CA LYS A 451 18.23 20.69 -14.09
C LYS A 451 17.18 20.80 -15.19
N THR A 452 16.18 19.92 -15.18
CA THR A 452 15.06 19.96 -16.14
C THR A 452 14.25 21.26 -16.05
N LEU A 453 14.19 21.89 -14.87
CA LEU A 453 13.47 23.14 -14.65
C LEU A 453 14.35 24.38 -14.87
N GLY A 454 15.66 24.26 -14.66
CA GLY A 454 16.65 25.32 -14.91
C GLY A 454 17.03 25.50 -16.38
N ALA A 455 16.76 24.50 -17.23
CA ALA A 455 16.91 24.65 -18.67
C ALA A 455 15.91 25.71 -19.21
N PRO A 456 16.35 26.72 -19.97
CA PRO A 456 15.45 27.71 -20.53
C PRO A 456 14.37 27.02 -21.38
N ALA A 457 13.13 27.48 -21.26
CA ALA A 457 11.93 26.91 -21.89
C ALA A 457 11.94 26.89 -23.44
N ASN A 458 13.07 27.18 -24.08
CA ASN A 458 13.24 27.26 -25.52
C ASN A 458 13.69 25.95 -26.21
N SER A 459 13.68 24.80 -25.53
CA SER A 459 13.94 23.50 -26.17
C SER A 459 12.76 22.53 -26.20
N ARG A 460 11.56 22.95 -25.76
CA ARG A 460 10.32 22.14 -25.82
C ARG A 460 9.17 22.80 -26.59
N ARG A 461 9.46 23.86 -27.38
CA ARG A 461 8.59 24.40 -28.43
C ARG A 461 9.27 24.28 -29.79
N SER A 462 9.68 23.07 -30.09
CA SER A 462 9.98 22.57 -31.42
C SER A 462 10.34 21.11 -31.20
N LEU A 463 9.32 20.25 -31.33
CA LEU A 463 9.35 18.94 -32.00
C LEU A 463 8.07 18.15 -31.74
#